data_AF-A0A970F184-F1
#
_entry.id   AF-A0A970F184-F1
#
_cell.length_a   1.000
_cell.length_b   1.000
_cell.length_c   1.000
_cell.angle_alpha   90.00
_cell.angle_beta   90.00
_cell.angle_gamma   90.00
#
_symmetry.space_group_name_H-M   'P 1'
#
loop_
_entity.id
_entity.type
_entity.pdbx_description
1 polymer ?
#
loop_
_entity_poly.entity_id
_entity_poly.type
_entity_poly.pdbx_seq_one_letter_code
_entity_poly.pdbx_strand_id
1 'polypeptide(L)'
;MKLNKKGFTLIELLAVIVILAIIMLIATPRVLDIIEDARIGAAKSSAMGYISALEREAMARQLADNDTSLMNTIITGSDVDVVKVRGQKPTDVTIEIENGIVISGRLQFGSYVFEVEPDGTVKLVTD
;
A
#
# COMPACT_ATOMS: atom_id res chain seq x y z
N MET A 1 15.54 21.99 54.97
CA MET A 1 15.15 22.46 53.62
C MET A 1 13.66 22.15 53.44
N LYS A 2 12.76 23.16 53.43
CA LYS A 2 11.31 22.93 53.28
C LYS A 2 10.99 22.76 51.79
N LEU A 3 10.50 21.59 51.41
CA LEU A 3 9.98 21.33 50.06
C LEU A 3 8.59 21.98 49.95
N ASN A 4 8.50 23.10 49.25
CA ASN A 4 7.22 23.72 48.88
C ASN A 4 6.52 22.84 47.83
N LYS A 5 5.62 21.96 48.29
CA LYS A 5 4.75 21.20 47.39
C LYS A 5 3.54 22.06 47.01
N LYS A 6 3.68 22.88 45.97
CA LYS A 6 2.50 23.45 45.27
C LYS A 6 1.86 22.32 44.47
N GLY A 7 0.65 21.91 44.86
CA GLY A 7 -0.15 20.95 44.11
C GLY A 7 -0.82 21.61 42.90
N PHE A 8 -1.14 20.79 41.90
CA PHE A 8 -1.92 21.22 40.73
C PHE A 8 -3.36 21.53 41.16
N THR A 9 -3.94 22.63 40.66
CA THR A 9 -5.35 22.94 40.92
C THR A 9 -6.26 22.26 39.89
N LEU A 10 -7.50 21.96 40.28
CA LEU A 10 -8.47 21.32 39.37
C LEU A 10 -8.82 22.23 38.18
N ILE A 11 -8.82 23.55 38.37
CA ILE A 11 -9.12 24.51 37.30
C ILE A 11 -8.01 24.54 36.24
N GLU A 12 -6.75 24.41 36.64
CA GLU A 12 -5.61 24.28 35.73
C GLU A 12 -5.72 22.99 34.91
N LEU A 13 -6.10 21.88 35.55
CA LEU A 13 -6.29 20.60 34.86
C LEU A 13 -7.45 20.69 33.86
N LEU A 14 -8.55 21.34 34.25
CA LEU A 14 -9.74 21.53 33.41
C LEU A 14 -9.41 22.36 32.15
N ALA A 15 -8.70 23.47 32.31
CA ALA A 15 -8.32 24.32 31.19
C ALA A 15 -7.48 23.57 30.14
N VAL A 16 -6.55 22.71 30.59
CA VAL A 16 -5.70 21.92 29.69
C VAL A 16 -6.52 20.90 28.89
N ILE A 17 -7.40 20.14 29.52
CA ILE A 17 -8.19 19.12 28.81
C ILE A 17 -9.17 19.73 27.81
N VAL A 18 -9.73 20.92 28.10
CA VAL A 18 -10.60 21.65 27.18
C VAL A 18 -9.83 22.07 25.92
N ILE A 19 -8.62 22.61 26.07
CA ILE A 19 -7.78 23.00 24.93
C ILE A 19 -7.39 21.76 24.10
N LEU A 20 -6.98 20.66 24.76
CA LEU A 20 -6.64 19.41 24.07
C LEU A 20 -7.84 18.84 23.31
N ALA A 21 -9.05 18.90 23.87
CA ALA A 21 -10.26 18.44 23.21
C ALA A 21 -10.58 19.23 21.93
N ILE A 22 -10.43 20.56 21.97
CA ILE A 22 -10.63 21.42 20.78
C ILE A 22 -9.61 21.10 19.69
N ILE A 23 -8.33 20.94 20.06
CA ILE A 23 -7.28 20.58 19.10
C ILE A 23 -7.56 19.20 18.49
N MET A 24 -7.91 18.20 19.31
CA MET A 24 -8.24 16.86 18.82
C MET A 24 -9.42 16.88 17.85
N LEU A 25 -10.49 17.64 18.15
CA LEU A 25 -11.66 17.74 17.28
C LEU A 25 -11.31 18.13 15.84
N ILE A 26 -10.36 19.08 15.66
CA ILE A 26 -9.92 19.53 14.33
C ILE A 26 -8.86 18.59 13.75
N ALA A 27 -7.99 18.02 14.60
CA ALA A 27 -6.89 17.17 14.18
C ALA A 27 -7.34 15.79 13.71
N THR A 28 -8.35 15.18 14.34
CA THR A 28 -8.80 13.81 14.04
C THR A 28 -9.14 13.58 12.56
N PRO A 29 -9.98 14.39 11.88
CA PRO A 29 -10.28 14.14 10.46
C PRO A 29 -9.01 14.21 9.60
N ARG A 30 -8.11 15.19 9.85
CA ARG A 30 -6.86 15.32 9.11
C ARG A 30 -5.90 14.15 9.30
N VAL A 31 -5.85 13.61 10.51
CA VAL A 31 -5.03 12.43 10.80
C VAL A 31 -5.57 11.20 10.07
N LEU A 32 -6.90 11.05 9.95
CA LEU A 32 -7.51 9.97 9.18
C LEU A 32 -7.17 10.09 7.69
N ASP A 33 -7.24 11.28 7.11
CA ASP A 33 -6.86 11.51 5.71
C ASP A 33 -5.39 11.12 5.46
N ILE A 34 -4.47 11.54 6.35
CA ILE A 34 -3.05 11.19 6.25
C ILE A 34 -2.83 9.68 6.34
N ILE A 35 -3.56 8.99 7.22
CA ILE A 35 -3.49 7.53 7.36
C ILE A 35 -3.98 6.86 6.08
N GLU A 36 -5.06 7.37 5.48
CA GLU A 36 -5.61 6.85 4.24
C GLU A 36 -4.63 7.02 3.07
N ASP A 37 -4.06 8.21 2.91
CA ASP A 37 -3.01 8.48 1.91
C ASP A 37 -1.79 7.56 2.11
N ALA A 38 -1.39 7.33 3.37
CA ALA A 38 -0.29 6.42 3.69
C ALA A 38 -0.62 4.96 3.33
N ARG A 39 -1.86 4.51 3.55
CA ARG A 39 -2.33 3.18 3.15
C ARG A 39 -2.36 3.02 1.64
N ILE A 40 -2.91 3.99 0.92
CA ILE A 40 -2.91 4.01 -0.55
C ILE A 40 -1.48 3.97 -1.07
N GLY A 41 -0.58 4.78 -0.51
CA GLY A 41 0.84 4.79 -0.88
C GLY A 41 1.55 3.47 -0.64
N ALA A 42 1.28 2.81 0.49
CA ALA A 42 1.85 1.49 0.81
C ALA A 42 1.31 0.40 -0.14
N ALA A 43 0.02 0.44 -0.46
CA ALA A 43 -0.61 -0.49 -1.40
C ALA A 43 -0.07 -0.27 -2.83
N LYS A 44 0.08 0.99 -3.25
CA LYS A 44 0.70 1.37 -4.53
C LYS A 44 2.14 0.84 -4.64
N SER A 45 2.94 1.02 -3.60
CA SER A 45 4.31 0.51 -3.53
C SER A 45 4.35 -1.03 -3.60
N SER A 46 3.40 -1.70 -2.95
CA SER A 46 3.24 -3.16 -3.01
C SER A 46 2.86 -3.62 -4.43
N ALA A 47 1.97 -2.91 -5.12
CA ALA A 47 1.60 -3.17 -6.51
C ALA A 47 2.81 -3.07 -7.46
N MET A 48 3.57 -1.97 -7.37
CA MET A 48 4.78 -1.79 -8.16
C MET A 48 5.82 -2.87 -7.86
N GLY A 49 6.02 -3.19 -6.57
CA GLY A 49 6.93 -4.25 -6.15
C GLY A 49 6.53 -5.61 -6.71
N TYR A 50 5.23 -5.88 -6.82
CA TYR A 50 4.69 -7.11 -7.40
C TYR A 50 4.96 -7.23 -8.90
N ILE A 51 4.69 -6.16 -9.65
CA ILE A 51 4.98 -6.08 -11.09
C ILE A 51 6.48 -6.29 -11.33
N SER A 52 7.33 -5.53 -10.65
CA SER A 52 8.79 -5.66 -10.82
C SER A 52 9.31 -7.04 -10.44
N ALA A 53 8.67 -7.72 -9.49
CA ALA A 53 9.07 -9.06 -9.08
C ALA A 53 8.62 -10.11 -10.12
N LEU A 54 7.43 -9.94 -10.73
CA LEU A 54 6.95 -10.77 -11.84
C LEU A 54 7.86 -10.68 -13.06
N GLU A 55 8.24 -9.48 -13.48
CA GLU A 55 9.14 -9.27 -14.63
C GLU A 55 10.50 -9.91 -14.38
N ARG A 56 11.04 -9.77 -13.16
CA ARG A 56 12.30 -10.42 -12.77
C ARG A 56 12.21 -11.93 -12.79
N GLU A 57 11.13 -12.50 -12.28
CA GLU A 57 10.90 -13.94 -12.28
C GLU A 57 10.75 -14.47 -13.72
N ALA A 58 10.02 -13.76 -14.58
CA ALA A 58 9.87 -14.10 -15.99
C ALA A 58 11.22 -14.15 -16.72
N MET A 59 12.07 -13.13 -16.53
CA MET A 59 13.41 -13.11 -17.09
C MET A 59 14.32 -14.20 -16.50
N ALA A 60 14.24 -14.43 -15.18
CA ALA A 60 15.05 -15.45 -14.52
C ALA A 60 14.74 -16.86 -15.04
N ARG A 61 13.45 -17.19 -15.23
CA ARG A 61 13.01 -18.48 -15.79
C ARG A 61 13.44 -18.68 -17.24
N GLN A 62 13.36 -17.63 -18.05
CA GLN A 62 13.86 -17.69 -19.42
C GLN A 62 15.36 -17.97 -19.46
N LEU A 63 16.15 -17.33 -18.60
CA LEU A 63 17.61 -17.49 -18.57
C LEU A 63 18.05 -18.84 -17.98
N ALA A 64 17.37 -19.32 -16.92
CA ALA A 64 17.76 -20.53 -16.22
C ALA A 64 17.30 -21.80 -16.93
N ASP A 65 16.03 -21.84 -17.35
CA ASP A 65 15.36 -23.07 -17.80
C ASP A 65 14.84 -22.99 -19.25
N ASN A 66 15.05 -21.87 -19.95
CA ASN A 66 14.37 -21.55 -21.22
C ASN A 66 12.83 -21.63 -21.11
N ASP A 67 12.31 -21.48 -19.88
CA ASP A 67 10.88 -21.49 -19.62
C ASP A 67 10.26 -20.16 -20.08
N THR A 68 9.31 -20.25 -21.01
CA THR A 68 8.62 -19.10 -21.61
C THR A 68 7.19 -18.93 -21.08
N SER A 69 6.80 -19.69 -20.05
CA SER A 69 5.47 -19.66 -19.46
C SER A 69 5.03 -18.29 -18.94
N LEU A 70 5.98 -17.42 -18.59
CA LEU A 70 5.76 -16.04 -18.14
C LEU A 70 6.14 -14.99 -19.19
N MET A 71 6.42 -15.39 -20.45
CA MET A 71 6.73 -14.44 -21.52
C MET A 71 5.48 -13.83 -22.14
N ASN A 72 4.44 -14.64 -22.38
CA ASN A 72 3.19 -14.16 -22.96
C ASN A 72 2.02 -14.87 -22.29
N THR A 73 1.53 -14.29 -21.19
CA THR A 73 0.54 -14.95 -20.34
C THR A 73 -0.35 -13.95 -19.63
N ILE A 74 -1.54 -14.41 -19.25
CA ILE A 74 -2.46 -13.69 -18.38
C ILE A 74 -2.45 -14.39 -17.02
N ILE A 75 -2.01 -13.67 -15.99
CA ILE A 75 -2.01 -14.14 -14.61
C ILE A 75 -3.31 -13.67 -13.97
N THR A 76 -4.21 -14.61 -13.68
CA THR A 76 -5.45 -14.37 -12.93
C THR A 76 -5.51 -15.23 -11.68
N GLY A 77 -5.86 -14.65 -10.54
CA GLY A 77 -6.17 -15.43 -9.35
C GLY A 77 -6.29 -14.59 -8.08
N SER A 78 -6.98 -15.15 -7.08
CA SER A 78 -7.23 -14.51 -5.78
C SER A 78 -6.25 -14.95 -4.68
N ASP A 79 -5.13 -15.58 -5.05
CA ASP A 79 -4.05 -16.02 -4.16
C ASP A 79 -2.76 -16.25 -4.98
N VAL A 80 -2.29 -15.18 -5.65
CA VAL A 80 -1.20 -15.31 -6.62
C VAL A 80 0.16 -15.36 -5.91
N ASP A 81 0.52 -16.53 -5.40
CA ASP A 81 1.85 -16.89 -4.88
C ASP A 81 2.88 -17.14 -6.02
N VAL A 82 2.67 -16.53 -7.19
CA VAL A 82 3.61 -16.62 -8.32
C VAL A 82 4.94 -15.95 -7.97
N VAL A 83 4.93 -14.91 -7.11
CA VAL A 83 6.16 -14.23 -6.68
C VAL A 83 6.12 -13.81 -5.22
N LYS A 84 7.25 -14.00 -4.53
CA LYS A 84 7.46 -13.49 -3.16
C LYS A 84 7.75 -11.99 -3.19
N VAL A 85 6.75 -11.20 -2.82
CA VAL A 85 6.91 -9.77 -2.58
C VAL A 85 7.10 -9.43 -1.11
N ARG A 86 7.84 -8.34 -0.86
CA ARG A 86 7.86 -7.65 0.44
C ARG A 86 6.69 -6.68 0.47
N GLY A 87 5.78 -6.81 1.44
CA GLY A 87 4.64 -5.91 1.60
C GLY A 87 3.32 -6.66 1.71
N GLN A 88 2.23 -5.98 1.38
CA GLN A 88 0.91 -6.59 1.36
C GLN A 88 0.79 -7.45 0.10
N LYS A 89 0.27 -8.68 0.23
CA LYS A 89 -0.04 -9.50 -0.94
C LYS A 89 -1.32 -8.97 -1.60
N PRO A 90 -1.40 -9.00 -2.95
CA PRO A 90 -2.64 -8.69 -3.62
C PRO A 90 -3.70 -9.74 -3.28
N THR A 91 -4.92 -9.28 -3.03
CA THR A 91 -6.11 -10.11 -2.78
C THR A 91 -6.69 -10.64 -4.08
N ASP A 92 -6.55 -9.87 -5.17
CA ASP A 92 -6.90 -10.31 -6.52
C ASP A 92 -5.93 -9.69 -7.52
N VAL A 93 -5.61 -10.43 -8.58
CA VAL A 93 -4.68 -10.02 -9.63
C VAL A 93 -5.23 -10.49 -10.95
N THR A 94 -5.29 -9.58 -11.91
CA THR A 94 -5.41 -9.87 -13.34
C THR A 94 -4.33 -9.09 -14.05
N ILE A 95 -3.26 -9.73 -14.51
CA ILE A 95 -2.14 -9.07 -15.18
C ILE A 95 -1.89 -9.72 -16.52
N GLU A 96 -1.73 -8.90 -17.56
CA GLU A 96 -1.31 -9.32 -18.88
C GLU A 96 0.19 -9.03 -19.05
N ILE A 97 0.94 -10.09 -19.37
CA ILE A 97 2.37 -10.04 -19.60
C ILE A 97 2.61 -10.31 -21.08
N GLU A 98 3.35 -9.41 -21.73
CA GLU A 98 3.82 -9.58 -23.10
C GLU A 98 5.34 -9.39 -23.14
N ASN A 99 6.03 -10.34 -23.76
CA ASN A 99 7.49 -10.45 -23.78
C ASN A 99 8.17 -10.35 -22.39
N GLY A 100 7.50 -10.83 -21.34
CA GLY A 100 8.02 -10.80 -19.96
C GLY A 100 7.88 -9.43 -19.27
N ILE A 101 7.19 -8.48 -19.89
CA ILE A 101 6.88 -7.15 -19.36
C ILE A 101 5.38 -7.07 -19.08
N VAL A 102 5.00 -6.47 -17.96
CA VAL A 102 3.59 -6.23 -17.67
C VAL A 102 3.07 -5.05 -18.51
N ILE A 103 2.09 -5.30 -19.38
CA ILE A 103 1.53 -4.28 -20.29
C ILE A 103 0.20 -3.70 -19.80
N SER A 104 -0.57 -4.48 -19.05
CA SER A 104 -1.87 -4.09 -18.53
C SER A 104 -2.22 -4.97 -17.33
N GLY A 105 -3.08 -4.48 -16.44
CA GLY A 105 -3.57 -5.32 -15.36
C GLY A 105 -4.33 -4.58 -14.27
N ARG A 106 -5.07 -5.32 -13.47
CA ARG A 106 -5.76 -4.86 -12.27
C ARG A 106 -5.23 -5.64 -11.08
N LEU A 107 -4.69 -4.93 -10.08
CA LEU A 107 -4.27 -5.50 -8.80
C LEU A 107 -5.11 -4.94 -7.67
N GLN A 108 -5.70 -5.81 -6.86
CA GLN A 108 -6.44 -5.41 -5.68
C GLN A 108 -5.62 -5.69 -4.42
N PHE A 109 -5.48 -4.68 -3.56
CA PHE A 109 -4.86 -4.77 -2.24
C PHE A 109 -5.88 -4.33 -1.18
N GLY A 110 -6.60 -5.28 -0.60
CA GLY A 110 -7.70 -4.97 0.32
C GLY A 110 -8.84 -4.23 -0.40
N SER A 111 -9.16 -3.00 0.03
CA SER A 111 -10.19 -2.14 -0.60
C SER A 111 -9.67 -1.30 -1.77
N TYR A 112 -8.36 -1.31 -2.05
CA TYR A 112 -7.75 -0.49 -3.09
C TYR A 112 -7.54 -1.30 -4.36
N VAL A 113 -8.02 -0.80 -5.49
CA VAL A 113 -7.78 -1.40 -6.81
C VAL A 113 -6.82 -0.51 -7.58
N PHE A 114 -5.77 -1.10 -8.13
CA PHE A 114 -4.79 -0.41 -8.97
C PHE A 114 -4.84 -0.97 -10.37
N GLU A 115 -4.82 -0.08 -11.36
CA GLU A 115 -4.70 -0.43 -12.77
C GLU A 115 -3.28 -0.12 -13.24
N VAL A 116 -2.67 -1.07 -13.95
CA VAL A 116 -1.35 -0.92 -14.54
C VAL A 116 -1.49 -0.26 -15.90
N GLU A 117 -0.79 0.86 -16.07
CA GLU A 117 -0.71 1.56 -17.33
C GLU A 117 0.40 0.99 -18.22
N PRO A 118 0.30 1.17 -19.55
CA PRO A 118 1.32 0.67 -20.49
C PRO A 118 2.73 1.25 -20.28
N ASP A 119 2.85 2.32 -19.49
CA ASP A 119 4.14 2.93 -19.11
C ASP A 119 4.79 2.29 -17.87
N GLY A 120 4.16 1.24 -17.31
CA GLY A 120 4.61 0.53 -16.11
C GLY A 120 4.25 1.25 -14.80
N THR A 121 3.51 2.36 -14.87
CA THR A 121 2.97 3.00 -13.66
C THR A 121 1.65 2.35 -13.23
N VAL A 122 1.30 2.54 -11.95
CA VAL A 122 0.04 2.06 -11.39
C VAL A 122 -0.82 3.25 -10.95
N LYS A 123 -2.09 3.25 -11.37
CA LYS A 123 -3.09 4.24 -10.96
C LYS A 123 -4.13 3.62 -10.05
N LEU A 124 -4.48 4.34 -8.99
CA LEU A 124 -5.58 3.94 -8.13
C LEU A 124 -6.89 4.13 -8.90
N VAL A 125 -7.68 3.07 -8.98
CA VAL A 125 -9.05 3.10 -9.48
C VAL A 125 -9.96 3.34 -8.28
N THR A 126 -10.57 4.51 -8.24
CA THR A 126 -11.69 4.82 -7.34
C THR A 126 -12.97 4.73 -8.14
N ASP A 127 -13.87 3.83 -7.75
CA ASP A 127 -15.26 3.80 -8.26
C ASP A 127 -16.02 5.10 -7.93
#